data_AF-A0A947GFV9-F1
#
_entry.id   AF-A0A947GFV9-F1
#
_cell.length_a   1.000
_cell.length_b   1.000
_cell.length_c   1.000
_cell.angle_alpha   90.00
_cell.angle_beta   90.00
_cell.angle_gamma   90.00
#
_symmetry.space_group_name_H-M   'P 1'
#
loop_
_entity.id
_entity.type
_entity.pdbx_description
1 polymer ?
#
loop_
_entity_poly.entity_id
_entity_poly.type
_entity_poly.pdbx_seq_one_letter_code
_entity_poly.pdbx_strand_id
1 'polypeptide(L)'
;MTTVPAGIDPGWQTNPGRLRQRARVLAEHLDDALEAADPDLARVAVRDVMAGPAWREHHAAAVRLAASRQQFVQQAEAQGLPKAQIDSHRNTVLRWPEVPMPVGVMPAEIAATRPAAKTVVVAADWSVGHSVGKHPTAAGDWAGIQEMLDRGEVQQEASTGHLSIFLRRAGVEWALFLRALPDHWLVTTLFQPKPSYRANKLARPGQIKVREEDAGGGP
;
A
#
# COMPACT_ATOMS: atom_id res chain seq x y z
N MET A 1 -39.63 -19.98 0.22
CA MET A 1 -38.36 -20.74 0.27
C MET A 1 -37.80 -20.75 -1.14
N THR A 2 -36.67 -20.10 -1.38
CA THR A 2 -36.12 -19.92 -2.74
C THR A 2 -35.01 -20.96 -2.95
N THR A 3 -35.25 -21.94 -3.80
CA THR A 3 -34.33 -23.05 -4.07
C THR A 3 -33.26 -22.59 -5.07
N VAL A 4 -31.98 -22.70 -4.71
CA VAL A 4 -30.84 -22.36 -5.56
C VAL A 4 -30.57 -23.53 -6.53
N PRO A 5 -30.41 -23.29 -7.85
CA PRO A 5 -30.09 -24.35 -8.81
C PRO A 5 -28.76 -25.04 -8.52
N ALA A 6 -28.73 -26.36 -8.73
CA ALA A 6 -27.52 -27.17 -8.53
C ALA A 6 -26.39 -26.69 -9.46
N GLY A 7 -25.23 -26.37 -8.88
CA GLY A 7 -24.03 -25.89 -9.59
C GLY A 7 -23.65 -24.44 -9.29
N ILE A 8 -24.46 -23.69 -8.53
CA ILE A 8 -24.11 -22.34 -8.04
C ILE A 8 -23.51 -22.46 -6.63
N ASP A 9 -22.32 -21.88 -6.45
CA ASP A 9 -21.61 -21.80 -5.17
C ASP A 9 -22.55 -21.24 -4.06
N PRO A 10 -22.71 -21.94 -2.92
CA PRO A 10 -23.48 -21.47 -1.77
C PRO A 10 -23.14 -20.06 -1.28
N GLY A 11 -21.98 -19.50 -1.66
CA GLY A 11 -21.56 -18.13 -1.36
C GLY A 11 -22.23 -17.01 -2.18
N TRP A 12 -23.12 -17.30 -3.14
CA TRP A 12 -23.68 -16.26 -4.03
C TRP A 12 -24.55 -15.20 -3.32
N GLN A 13 -25.08 -15.50 -2.13
CA GLN A 13 -25.91 -14.58 -1.35
C GLN A 13 -25.10 -13.46 -0.69
N THR A 14 -23.80 -13.68 -0.45
CA THR A 14 -22.89 -12.65 0.05
C THR A 14 -22.38 -11.87 -1.16
N ASN A 15 -23.16 -10.87 -1.62
CA ASN A 15 -22.76 -9.97 -2.69
C ASN A 15 -21.34 -9.42 -2.39
N PRO A 16 -20.29 -9.88 -3.09
CA PRO A 16 -18.91 -9.54 -2.75
C PRO A 16 -18.64 -8.04 -2.98
N GLY A 17 -19.47 -7.38 -3.79
CA GLY A 17 -19.44 -5.93 -3.97
C GLY A 17 -19.85 -5.18 -2.70
N ARG A 18 -20.88 -5.65 -1.98
CA ARG A 18 -21.33 -5.03 -0.72
C ARG A 18 -20.31 -5.18 0.41
N LEU A 19 -19.65 -6.33 0.50
CA LEU A 19 -18.58 -6.54 1.48
C LEU A 19 -17.38 -5.63 1.20
N ARG A 20 -16.96 -5.52 -0.06
CA ARG A 20 -15.89 -4.60 -0.48
C ARG A 20 -16.24 -3.14 -0.20
N GLN A 21 -17.47 -2.72 -0.51
CA GLN A 21 -17.95 -1.38 -0.24
C GLN A 21 -17.95 -1.08 1.27
N ARG A 22 -18.41 -2.01 2.11
CA ARG A 22 -18.39 -1.85 3.57
C ARG A 22 -16.97 -1.75 4.12
N ALA A 23 -16.05 -2.60 3.64
CA ALA A 23 -14.65 -2.55 4.06
C ALA A 23 -14.01 -1.19 3.70
N ARG A 24 -14.29 -0.68 2.50
CA ARG A 24 -13.83 0.64 2.07
C ARG A 24 -14.40 1.77 2.95
N VAL A 25 -15.71 1.79 3.16
CA VAL A 25 -16.36 2.81 4.00
C VAL A 25 -15.81 2.77 5.43
N LEU A 26 -15.61 1.59 6.00
CA LEU A 26 -15.01 1.44 7.33
C LEU A 26 -13.58 1.95 7.37
N ALA A 27 -12.78 1.66 6.34
CA ALA A 27 -11.40 2.14 6.24
C ALA A 27 -11.34 3.67 6.08
N GLU A 28 -12.24 4.26 5.30
CA GLU A 28 -12.39 5.73 5.17
C GLU A 28 -12.78 6.38 6.51
N HIS A 29 -13.74 5.81 7.24
CA HIS A 29 -14.09 6.30 8.58
C HIS A 29 -12.95 6.15 9.60
N LEU A 30 -12.18 5.06 9.52
CA LEU A 30 -11.01 4.86 10.37
C LEU A 30 -9.92 5.89 10.05
N ASP A 31 -9.67 6.15 8.76
CA ASP A 31 -8.73 7.18 8.30
C ASP A 31 -9.12 8.58 8.82
N ASP A 32 -10.39 8.97 8.69
CA ASP A 32 -10.90 10.23 9.23
C ASP A 32 -10.76 10.33 10.77
N ALA A 33 -11.04 9.22 11.48
CA ALA A 33 -10.92 9.18 12.94
C ALA A 33 -9.46 9.28 13.39
N LEU A 34 -8.53 8.67 12.66
CA LEU A 34 -7.09 8.75 12.93
C LEU A 34 -6.54 10.14 12.64
N GLU A 35 -6.99 10.78 11.56
CA GLU A 35 -6.57 12.15 11.22
C GLU A 35 -7.03 13.17 12.25
N ALA A 36 -8.20 12.96 12.86
CA ALA A 36 -8.71 13.82 13.93
C ALA A 36 -8.10 13.53 15.31
N ALA A 37 -7.37 12.42 15.46
CA ALA A 37 -6.77 12.02 16.73
C ALA A 37 -5.45 12.74 17.00
N ASP A 38 -5.00 12.67 18.25
CA ASP A 38 -3.63 13.04 18.59
C ASP A 38 -2.63 12.17 17.78
N PRO A 39 -1.55 12.73 17.22
CA PRO A 39 -0.63 11.97 16.36
C PRO A 39 -0.01 10.74 17.02
N ASP A 40 0.29 10.80 18.32
CA ASP A 40 0.88 9.65 19.02
C ASP A 40 -0.17 8.56 19.27
N LEU A 41 -1.42 8.97 19.55
CA LEU A 41 -2.54 8.02 19.62
C LEU A 41 -2.83 7.39 18.25
N ALA A 42 -2.81 8.16 17.18
CA ALA A 42 -3.00 7.66 15.81
C ALA A 42 -1.92 6.64 15.46
N ARG A 43 -0.65 6.91 15.79
CA ARG A 43 0.46 5.96 15.60
C ARG A 43 0.24 4.64 16.35
N VAL A 44 -0.22 4.69 17.60
CA VAL A 44 -0.56 3.50 18.39
C VAL A 44 -1.69 2.71 17.72
N ALA A 45 -2.76 3.38 17.31
CA ALA A 45 -3.90 2.74 16.66
C ALA A 45 -3.53 2.11 15.32
N VAL A 46 -2.73 2.80 14.48
CA VAL A 46 -2.21 2.24 13.23
C VAL A 46 -1.36 1.01 13.47
N ARG A 47 -0.46 1.05 14.46
CA ARG A 47 0.35 -0.12 14.83
C ARG A 47 -0.53 -1.31 15.21
N ASP A 48 -1.58 -1.08 15.98
CA ASP A 48 -2.50 -2.14 16.42
C ASP A 48 -3.32 -2.70 15.25
N VAL A 49 -3.75 -1.85 14.30
CA VAL A 49 -4.38 -2.29 13.03
C VAL A 49 -3.43 -3.19 12.23
N MET A 50 -2.16 -2.79 12.10
CA MET A 50 -1.12 -3.53 11.37
C MET A 50 -0.75 -4.86 12.04
N ALA A 51 -0.79 -4.92 13.37
CA ALA A 51 -0.60 -6.14 14.14
C ALA A 51 -1.85 -7.03 14.16
N GLY A 52 -3.00 -6.50 13.80
CA GLY A 52 -4.31 -7.13 13.92
C GLY A 52 -4.66 -8.14 12.81
N PRO A 53 -5.74 -8.92 13.02
CA PRO A 53 -6.27 -9.83 11.99
C PRO A 53 -6.71 -9.11 10.72
N ALA A 54 -7.28 -7.91 10.83
CA ALA A 54 -7.80 -7.14 9.69
C ALA A 54 -6.71 -6.87 8.65
N TRP A 55 -5.51 -6.45 9.07
CA TRP A 55 -4.38 -6.27 8.16
C TRP A 55 -3.94 -7.57 7.51
N ARG A 56 -3.80 -8.66 8.29
CA ARG A 56 -3.38 -9.97 7.75
C ARG A 56 -4.37 -10.49 6.70
N GLU A 57 -5.67 -10.34 6.95
CA GLU A 57 -6.73 -10.74 6.02
C GLU A 57 -6.72 -9.87 4.76
N HIS A 58 -6.59 -8.55 4.90
CA HIS A 58 -6.43 -7.63 3.77
C HIS A 58 -5.22 -7.99 2.92
N HIS A 59 -4.06 -8.17 3.54
CA HIS A 59 -2.83 -8.55 2.86
C HIS A 59 -2.99 -9.89 2.12
N ALA A 60 -3.52 -10.92 2.79
CA ALA A 60 -3.74 -12.23 2.17
C ALA A 60 -4.73 -12.15 0.99
N ALA A 61 -5.80 -11.35 1.09
CA ALA A 61 -6.75 -11.14 0.01
C ALA A 61 -6.09 -10.44 -1.19
N ALA A 62 -5.30 -9.39 -0.94
CA ALA A 62 -4.57 -8.68 -1.98
C ALA A 62 -3.56 -9.58 -2.71
N VAL A 63 -2.82 -10.42 -1.96
CA VAL A 63 -1.88 -11.39 -2.54
C VAL A 63 -2.60 -12.44 -3.38
N ARG A 64 -3.72 -13.01 -2.90
CA ARG A 64 -4.51 -13.95 -3.70
C ARG A 64 -5.00 -13.33 -5.00
N LEU A 65 -5.52 -12.09 -4.94
CA LEU A 65 -5.98 -11.39 -6.14
C LEU A 65 -4.83 -11.07 -7.10
N ALA A 66 -3.65 -10.72 -6.60
CA ALA A 66 -2.45 -10.53 -7.42
C ALA A 66 -2.10 -11.81 -8.20
N ALA A 67 -2.08 -12.96 -7.51
CA ALA A 67 -1.81 -14.25 -8.11
C ALA A 67 -2.87 -14.63 -9.16
N SER A 68 -4.16 -14.47 -8.85
CA SER A 68 -5.26 -14.71 -9.81
C SER A 68 -5.13 -13.82 -11.06
N ARG A 69 -4.78 -12.53 -10.88
CA ARG A 69 -4.55 -11.61 -12.00
C ARG A 69 -3.36 -12.04 -12.87
N GLN A 70 -2.27 -12.50 -12.26
CA GLN A 70 -1.09 -12.97 -13.00
C GLN A 70 -1.39 -14.27 -13.75
N GLN A 71 -2.04 -15.23 -13.12
CA GLN A 71 -2.45 -16.49 -13.75
C GLN A 71 -3.38 -16.24 -14.94
N PHE A 72 -4.36 -15.34 -14.79
CA PHE A 72 -5.23 -14.94 -15.89
C PHE A 72 -4.44 -14.35 -17.07
N VAL A 73 -3.50 -13.44 -16.81
CA VAL A 73 -2.65 -12.85 -17.87
C VAL A 73 -1.89 -13.95 -18.62
N GLN A 74 -1.22 -14.85 -17.89
CA GLN A 74 -0.46 -15.93 -18.51
C GLN A 74 -1.32 -16.85 -19.37
N GLN A 75 -2.51 -17.23 -18.88
CA GLN A 75 -3.45 -18.07 -19.62
C GLN A 75 -4.00 -17.35 -20.86
N ALA A 76 -4.37 -16.09 -20.72
CA ALA A 76 -4.90 -15.28 -21.81
C ALA A 76 -3.86 -15.04 -22.91
N GLU A 77 -2.61 -14.77 -22.54
CA GLU A 77 -1.48 -14.63 -23.46
C GLU A 77 -1.20 -15.94 -24.19
N ALA A 78 -1.21 -17.08 -23.48
CA ALA A 78 -1.05 -18.41 -24.10
C ALA A 78 -2.17 -18.75 -25.09
N GLN A 79 -3.35 -18.16 -24.91
CA GLN A 79 -4.50 -18.27 -25.82
C GLN A 79 -4.49 -17.24 -26.96
N GLY A 80 -3.48 -16.36 -27.01
CA GLY A 80 -3.38 -15.32 -28.03
C GLY A 80 -4.41 -14.20 -27.89
N LEU A 81 -4.98 -13.99 -26.70
CA LEU A 81 -5.95 -12.91 -26.48
C LEU A 81 -5.29 -11.53 -26.66
N PRO A 82 -5.94 -10.58 -27.36
CA PRO A 82 -5.43 -9.21 -27.48
C PRO A 82 -5.23 -8.54 -26.12
N LYS A 83 -4.13 -7.79 -25.98
CA LYS A 83 -3.79 -7.04 -24.76
C LYS A 83 -4.94 -6.18 -24.22
N ALA A 84 -5.69 -5.51 -25.10
CA ALA A 84 -6.84 -4.70 -24.71
C ALA A 84 -7.95 -5.50 -24.01
N GLN A 85 -8.18 -6.75 -24.44
CA GLN A 85 -9.14 -7.65 -23.79
C GLN A 85 -8.64 -8.13 -22.43
N ILE A 86 -7.35 -8.48 -22.34
CA ILE A 86 -6.69 -8.84 -21.07
C ILE A 86 -6.82 -7.69 -20.06
N ASP A 87 -6.48 -6.47 -20.47
CA ASP A 87 -6.53 -5.30 -19.61
C ASP A 87 -7.98 -4.95 -19.21
N SER A 88 -8.94 -5.06 -20.13
CA SER A 88 -10.37 -4.89 -19.84
C SER A 88 -10.85 -5.87 -18.77
N HIS A 89 -10.56 -7.17 -18.93
CA HIS A 89 -10.98 -8.19 -17.97
C HIS A 89 -10.34 -7.97 -16.59
N ARG A 90 -9.04 -7.62 -16.56
CA ARG A 90 -8.35 -7.26 -15.31
C ARG A 90 -9.00 -6.07 -14.62
N ASN A 91 -9.41 -5.05 -15.36
CA ASN A 91 -9.91 -3.82 -14.76
C ASN A 91 -11.41 -3.88 -14.40
N THR A 92 -12.15 -4.83 -14.97
CA THR A 92 -13.61 -4.97 -14.74
C THR A 92 -13.96 -6.17 -13.86
N VAL A 93 -13.40 -7.36 -14.14
CA VAL A 93 -13.74 -8.61 -13.45
C VAL A 93 -12.81 -8.83 -12.25
N LEU A 94 -11.50 -8.74 -12.47
CA LEU A 94 -10.49 -8.92 -11.42
C LEU A 94 -10.09 -7.59 -10.76
N ARG A 95 -11.02 -6.64 -10.70
CA ARG A 95 -10.77 -5.28 -10.21
C ARG A 95 -10.30 -5.28 -8.75
N TRP A 96 -9.29 -4.47 -8.47
CA TRP A 96 -8.86 -4.19 -7.11
C TRP A 96 -9.98 -3.52 -6.29
N PRO A 97 -10.23 -3.95 -5.05
CA PRO A 97 -11.20 -3.30 -4.17
C PRO A 97 -10.85 -1.84 -3.84
N GLU A 98 -9.55 -1.53 -3.77
CA GLU A 98 -9.01 -0.21 -3.41
C GLU A 98 -9.42 0.22 -2.00
N VAL A 99 -9.36 -0.69 -1.03
CA VAL A 99 -9.60 -0.39 0.38
C VAL A 99 -8.37 0.33 0.95
N PRO A 100 -8.48 1.60 1.40
CA PRO A 100 -7.33 2.37 1.90
C PRO A 100 -7.02 2.01 3.35
N MET A 101 -6.20 0.99 3.58
CA MET A 101 -5.82 0.58 4.93
C MET A 101 -4.76 1.53 5.50
N PRO A 102 -4.92 2.08 6.71
CA PRO A 102 -3.89 2.93 7.31
C PRO A 102 -2.66 2.09 7.70
N VAL A 103 -1.48 2.57 7.33
CA VAL A 103 -0.20 1.86 7.51
C VAL A 103 0.91 2.71 8.15
N GLY A 104 0.66 4.01 8.33
CA GLY A 104 1.54 4.91 9.05
C GLY A 104 0.92 6.28 9.26
N VAL A 105 1.57 7.11 10.08
CA VAL A 105 1.27 8.52 10.27
C VAL A 105 2.51 9.31 9.86
N MET A 106 2.31 10.27 8.96
CA MET A 106 3.37 11.12 8.44
C MET A 106 3.91 12.03 9.53
N PRO A 107 5.23 12.07 9.76
CA PRO A 107 5.84 13.05 10.65
C PRO A 107 5.54 14.48 10.23
N ALA A 108 5.40 15.37 11.22
CA ALA A 108 5.01 16.76 11.00
C ALA A 108 5.92 17.50 10.02
N GLU A 109 7.23 17.23 10.06
CA GLU A 109 8.21 17.85 9.17
C GLU A 109 8.01 17.45 7.70
N ILE A 110 7.57 16.22 7.42
CA ILE A 110 7.27 15.77 6.06
C ILE A 110 5.87 16.23 5.66
N ALA A 111 4.90 16.16 6.56
CA ALA A 111 3.52 16.61 6.34
C ALA A 111 3.47 18.11 5.97
N ALA A 112 4.35 18.94 6.54
CA ALA A 112 4.48 20.36 6.22
C ALA A 112 4.80 20.63 4.73
N THR A 113 5.36 19.66 3.99
CA THR A 113 5.58 19.80 2.54
C THR A 113 4.27 19.77 1.73
N ARG A 114 3.17 19.28 2.33
CA ARG A 114 1.83 19.18 1.74
C ARG A 114 0.74 19.39 2.80
N PRO A 115 0.53 20.63 3.28
CA PRO A 115 -0.38 20.90 4.39
C PRO A 115 -1.87 20.62 4.10
N ALA A 116 -2.24 20.43 2.83
CA ALA A 116 -3.61 20.06 2.43
C ALA A 116 -3.87 18.54 2.44
N ALA A 117 -2.82 17.72 2.53
CA ALA A 117 -2.96 16.27 2.57
C ALA A 117 -3.10 15.81 4.03
N LYS A 118 -3.91 14.78 4.25
CA LYS A 118 -3.96 14.05 5.51
C LYS A 118 -2.58 13.53 5.91
N THR A 119 -2.35 13.48 7.22
CA THR A 119 -1.13 12.90 7.79
C THR A 119 -1.15 11.38 7.75
N VAL A 120 -2.31 10.74 7.75
CA VAL A 120 -2.41 9.28 7.65
C VAL A 120 -1.93 8.79 6.27
N VAL A 121 -1.01 7.81 6.29
CA VAL A 121 -0.50 7.13 5.11
C VAL A 121 -1.26 5.82 4.95
N VAL A 122 -1.79 5.58 3.76
CA VAL A 122 -2.62 4.39 3.46
C VAL A 122 -1.96 3.46 2.43
N ALA A 123 -2.30 2.18 2.48
CA ALA A 123 -2.00 1.20 1.46
C ALA A 123 -3.31 0.60 0.92
N ALA A 124 -3.40 0.47 -0.39
CA ALA A 124 -4.53 -0.19 -1.05
C ALA A 124 -4.17 -1.62 -1.46
N ASP A 125 -5.19 -2.43 -1.79
CA ASP A 125 -4.99 -3.83 -2.21
C ASP A 125 -4.01 -3.93 -3.39
N TRP A 126 -4.10 -2.99 -4.33
CA TRP A 126 -3.22 -2.97 -5.50
C TRP A 126 -1.76 -2.72 -5.09
N SER A 127 -1.52 -1.88 -4.07
CA SER A 127 -0.17 -1.56 -3.56
C SER A 127 0.47 -2.79 -2.93
N VAL A 128 -0.31 -3.53 -2.14
CA VAL A 128 0.10 -4.80 -1.55
C VAL A 128 0.37 -5.83 -2.64
N GLY A 129 -0.59 -6.04 -3.54
CA GLY A 129 -0.46 -6.98 -4.65
C GLY A 129 0.70 -6.65 -5.61
N HIS A 130 0.94 -5.36 -5.86
CA HIS A 130 2.07 -4.89 -6.66
C HIS A 130 3.41 -5.18 -6.00
N SER A 131 3.50 -4.88 -4.70
CA SER A 131 4.71 -5.12 -3.92
C SER A 131 5.03 -6.59 -3.94
N VAL A 132 4.11 -7.46 -3.52
CA VAL A 132 4.33 -8.91 -3.44
C VAL A 132 4.61 -9.54 -4.81
N GLY A 133 3.90 -9.11 -5.86
CA GLY A 133 4.07 -9.65 -7.20
C GLY A 133 5.43 -9.35 -7.85
N LYS A 134 6.11 -8.27 -7.42
CA LYS A 134 7.44 -7.90 -7.92
C LYS A 134 8.56 -8.16 -6.93
N HIS A 135 8.23 -8.19 -5.64
CA HIS A 135 9.15 -8.23 -4.53
C HIS A 135 8.53 -9.07 -3.40
N PRO A 136 9.17 -10.16 -2.96
CA PRO A 136 8.62 -10.95 -1.87
C PRO A 136 8.61 -10.13 -0.58
N THR A 137 7.44 -9.66 -0.17
CA THR A 137 7.20 -9.00 1.12
C THR A 137 6.12 -9.75 1.89
N ALA A 138 6.41 -10.06 3.15
CA ALA A 138 5.47 -10.67 4.06
C ALA A 138 4.60 -9.61 4.74
N ALA A 139 3.42 -10.00 5.25
CA ALA A 139 2.51 -9.07 5.94
C ALA A 139 3.18 -8.32 7.11
N GLY A 140 4.12 -8.97 7.81
CA GLY A 140 4.85 -8.38 8.93
C GLY A 140 5.87 -7.31 8.51
N ASP A 141 6.36 -7.33 7.27
CA ASP A 141 7.32 -6.34 6.79
C ASP A 141 6.72 -4.93 6.74
N TRP A 142 5.42 -4.86 6.46
CA TRP A 142 4.66 -3.62 6.38
C TRP A 142 4.52 -2.91 7.72
N ALA A 143 4.61 -3.63 8.84
CA ALA A 143 4.64 -3.02 10.18
C ALA A 143 5.86 -2.09 10.36
N GLY A 144 6.87 -2.22 9.50
CA GLY A 144 8.03 -1.33 9.47
C GLY A 144 7.80 0.03 8.81
N ILE A 145 6.65 0.28 8.19
CA ILE A 145 6.39 1.53 7.48
C ILE A 145 6.52 2.73 8.42
N GLN A 146 5.98 2.67 9.64
CA GLN A 146 6.10 3.78 10.59
C GLN A 146 7.57 4.10 10.90
N GLU A 147 8.40 3.07 11.13
CA GLU A 147 9.84 3.27 11.36
C GLU A 147 10.54 3.92 10.16
N MET A 148 10.18 3.51 8.94
CA MET A 148 10.68 4.15 7.72
C MET A 148 10.24 5.60 7.61
N LEU A 149 8.97 5.91 7.93
CA LEU A 149 8.45 7.27 7.95
C LEU A 149 9.17 8.12 8.98
N ASP A 150 9.50 7.60 10.15
CA ASP A 150 10.13 8.36 11.23
C ASP A 150 11.64 8.56 11.01
N ARG A 151 12.34 7.55 10.46
CA ARG A 151 13.82 7.53 10.46
C ARG A 151 14.46 7.49 9.07
N GLY A 152 13.70 7.15 8.03
CA GLY A 152 14.27 6.96 6.70
C GLY A 152 14.80 8.26 6.09
N GLU A 153 15.78 8.12 5.18
CA GLU A 153 16.14 9.19 4.25
C GLU A 153 14.97 9.43 3.31
N VAL A 154 14.49 10.67 3.24
CA VAL A 154 13.31 11.05 2.46
C VAL A 154 13.73 11.96 1.32
N GLN A 155 13.36 11.57 0.11
CA GLN A 155 13.42 12.41 -1.07
C GLN A 155 12.05 12.61 -1.69
N GLN A 156 11.82 13.81 -2.20
CA GLN A 156 10.62 14.20 -2.91
C GLN A 156 10.93 14.47 -4.38
N GLU A 157 10.13 13.91 -5.28
CA GLU A 157 10.19 14.23 -6.70
C GLU A 157 9.53 15.59 -6.96
N ALA A 158 10.27 16.57 -7.47
CA ALA A 158 9.82 17.95 -7.63
C ALA A 158 8.58 18.12 -8.52
N SER A 159 8.43 17.27 -9.54
CA SER A 159 7.34 17.36 -10.52
C SER A 159 6.02 16.77 -10.03
N THR A 160 6.07 15.78 -9.13
CA THR A 160 4.90 15.00 -8.71
C THR A 160 4.60 15.12 -7.21
N GLY A 161 5.58 15.53 -6.42
CA GLY A 161 5.53 15.49 -4.96
C GLY A 161 5.64 14.08 -4.36
N HIS A 162 5.86 13.04 -5.18
CA HIS A 162 6.01 11.66 -4.70
C HIS A 162 7.21 11.52 -3.78
N LEU A 163 7.11 10.66 -2.77
CA LEU A 163 8.20 10.39 -1.83
C LEU A 163 8.89 9.05 -2.12
N SER A 164 10.20 9.07 -1.97
CA SER A 164 11.08 7.90 -1.91
C SER A 164 11.71 7.87 -0.53
N ILE A 165 11.53 6.78 0.21
CA ILE A 165 12.00 6.64 1.58
C ILE A 165 12.88 5.42 1.67
N PHE A 166 14.10 5.60 2.18
CA PHE A 166 15.10 4.53 2.35
C PHE A 166 15.50 4.40 3.81
N LEU A 167 15.59 3.17 4.31
CA LEU A 167 16.04 2.90 5.67
C LEU A 167 16.73 1.54 5.73
N ARG A 168 17.89 1.46 6.37
CA ARG A 168 18.51 0.17 6.69
C ARG A 168 17.96 -0.35 8.03
N ARG A 169 17.34 -1.54 8.00
CA ARG A 169 16.70 -2.19 9.16
C ARG A 169 17.20 -3.62 9.28
N ALA A 170 17.72 -3.99 10.46
CA ALA A 170 18.30 -5.31 10.70
C ALA A 170 19.34 -5.72 9.63
N GLY A 171 20.18 -4.78 9.18
CA GLY A 171 21.20 -5.00 8.16
C GLY A 171 20.69 -5.03 6.71
N VAL A 172 19.38 -4.93 6.50
CA VAL A 172 18.75 -4.99 5.17
C VAL A 172 18.27 -3.60 4.75
N GLU A 173 18.54 -3.22 3.50
CA GLU A 173 18.01 -1.98 2.92
C GLU A 173 16.53 -2.15 2.60
N TRP A 174 15.70 -1.16 2.96
CA TRP A 174 14.30 -1.09 2.59
C TRP A 174 14.02 0.18 1.77
N ALA A 175 13.14 0.05 0.78
CA ALA A 175 12.62 1.16 0.00
C ALA A 175 11.08 1.20 0.10
N LEU A 176 10.57 2.39 0.42
CA LEU A 176 9.15 2.70 0.48
C LEU A 176 8.87 3.88 -0.47
N PHE A 177 7.86 3.71 -1.33
CA PHE A 177 7.46 4.73 -2.29
C PHE A 177 6.04 5.20 -2.03
N LEU A 178 5.86 6.50 -1.82
CA LEU A 178 4.57 7.11 -1.60
C LEU A 178 4.18 7.97 -2.79
N ARG A 179 2.98 7.74 -3.32
CA ARG A 179 2.34 8.63 -4.26
C ARG A 179 1.60 9.71 -3.49
N ALA A 180 1.85 10.95 -3.88
CA ALA A 180 1.09 12.09 -3.43
C ALA A 180 -0.22 12.16 -4.20
N LEU A 181 -1.35 12.04 -3.49
CA LEU A 181 -2.68 12.30 -4.03
C LEU A 181 -3.18 13.67 -3.49
N PRO A 182 -4.28 14.22 -4.02
CA PRO A 182 -4.75 15.54 -3.61
C PRO A 182 -4.95 15.68 -2.09
N ASP A 183 -5.45 14.63 -1.45
CA ASP A 183 -5.91 14.63 -0.05
C ASP A 183 -5.17 13.63 0.85
N HIS A 184 -4.34 12.72 0.34
CA HIS A 184 -3.64 11.73 1.16
C HIS A 184 -2.35 11.20 0.51
N TRP A 185 -1.62 10.39 1.28
CA TRP A 185 -0.44 9.67 0.85
C TRP A 185 -0.74 8.19 0.66
N LEU A 186 -0.44 7.68 -0.54
CA LEU A 186 -0.69 6.29 -0.88
C LEU A 186 0.63 5.53 -1.06
N VAL A 187 0.84 4.47 -0.28
CA VAL A 187 1.92 3.52 -0.53
C VAL A 187 1.74 2.93 -1.92
N THR A 188 2.78 2.97 -2.73
CA THR A 188 2.79 2.36 -4.07
C THR A 188 3.61 1.08 -4.11
N THR A 189 4.73 1.04 -3.38
CA THR A 189 5.59 -0.14 -3.31
C THR A 189 6.40 -0.10 -2.01
N LEU A 190 6.53 -1.26 -1.36
CA LEU A 190 7.47 -1.55 -0.28
C LEU A 190 8.30 -2.77 -0.68
N PHE A 191 9.64 -2.69 -0.60
CA PHE A 191 10.50 -3.82 -0.90
C PHE A 191 11.93 -3.66 -0.40
N GLN A 192 12.71 -4.74 -0.49
CA GLN A 192 14.15 -4.75 -0.29
C GLN A 192 14.87 -4.57 -1.64
N PRO A 193 15.41 -3.38 -1.93
CA PRO A 193 16.12 -3.16 -3.18
C PRO A 193 17.51 -3.81 -3.21
N LYS A 194 18.07 -3.95 -4.41
CA LYS A 194 19.50 -4.25 -4.60
C LYS A 194 20.36 -3.08 -4.09
N PRO A 195 21.60 -3.31 -3.62
CA PRO A 195 22.44 -2.25 -3.03
C PRO A 195 22.62 -0.99 -3.88
N SER A 196 22.75 -1.13 -5.20
CA SER A 196 22.94 0.02 -6.12
C SER A 196 21.68 0.86 -6.34
N TYR A 197 20.50 0.35 -5.98
CA TYR A 197 19.24 1.00 -6.31
C TYR A 197 19.06 2.33 -5.57
N ARG A 198 19.44 2.41 -4.29
CA ARG A 198 19.38 3.65 -3.50
C ARG A 198 20.20 4.73 -4.19
N ALA A 199 21.50 4.52 -4.37
CA ALA A 199 22.38 5.48 -5.04
C ALA A 199 21.84 5.94 -6.41
N ASN A 200 21.38 4.99 -7.24
CA ASN A 200 20.80 5.29 -8.55
C ASN A 200 19.48 6.08 -8.47
N LYS A 201 18.65 5.85 -7.45
CA LYS A 201 17.40 6.57 -7.25
C LYS A 201 17.67 7.99 -6.74
N LEU A 202 18.57 8.12 -5.75
CA LEU A 202 18.93 9.40 -5.15
C LEU A 202 19.63 10.35 -6.13
N ALA A 203 20.35 9.81 -7.12
CA ALA A 203 21.04 10.58 -8.15
C ALA A 203 20.13 11.05 -9.31
N ARG A 204 18.83 10.72 -9.30
CA ARG A 204 17.94 11.13 -10.40
C ARG A 204 17.72 12.64 -10.41
N PRO A 205 17.73 13.29 -11.59
CA PRO A 205 17.36 14.70 -11.69
C PRO A 205 15.97 14.96 -11.10
N GLY A 206 15.82 16.11 -10.44
CA GLY A 206 14.54 16.55 -9.85
C GLY A 206 14.17 15.89 -8.52
N GLN A 207 15.08 15.17 -7.86
CA GLN A 207 14.90 14.75 -6.47
C GLN A 207 15.33 15.87 -5.51
N ILE A 208 14.44 16.23 -4.60
CA ILE A 208 14.68 17.18 -3.51
C ILE A 208 14.83 16.36 -2.24
N LYS A 209 15.95 16.54 -1.54
CA LYS A 209 16.16 15.90 -0.24
C LYS A 209 15.32 16.61 0.82
N VAL A 210 14.41 15.87 1.46
CA VAL A 210 13.54 16.38 2.53
C VAL A 210 14.13 16.07 3.90
N ARG A 211 14.72 14.88 4.07
CA ARG A 211 15.30 14.45 5.34
C ARG A 211 16.46 13.48 5.13
N GLU A 212 17.49 13.59 5.95
CA GLU A 212 18.56 12.59 6.07
C GLU A 212 18.06 11.32 6.77
N GLU A 213 18.72 10.19 6.58
CA GLU A 213 18.47 9.00 7.40
C GLU A 213 18.93 9.30 8.83
N ASP A 214 18.04 9.13 9.80
CA ASP A 214 18.42 9.14 11.20
C ASP A 214 19.06 7.79 11.55
N ALA A 215 20.40 7.77 11.55
CA ALA A 215 21.21 6.61 11.85
C ALA A 215 20.96 6.03 13.26
N GLY A 216 20.15 6.69 14.11
CA GLY A 216 19.89 6.22 15.46
C GLY A 216 21.18 6.16 16.26
N GLY A 217 21.98 7.24 16.19
CA GLY A 217 22.88 7.54 17.29
C GLY A 217 22.00 7.74 18.51
N GLY A 218 21.80 6.69 19.29
CA GLY A 218 20.91 6.71 20.44
C GLY A 218 21.21 7.88 21.37
N PRO A 219 20.25 8.31 22.20
CA PRO A 219 20.62 9.05 23.40
C PRO A 219 21.64 8.27 24.23
#